data_AF-A0A521FLD1-F1
#
_entry.id   AF-A0A521FLD1-F1
#
_cell.length_a   1.000
_cell.length_b   1.000
_cell.length_c   1.000
_cell.angle_alpha   90.00
_cell.angle_beta   90.00
_cell.angle_gamma   90.00
#
_symmetry.space_group_name_H-M   'P 1'
#
loop_
_entity.id
_entity.type
_entity.pdbx_description
1 polymer ?
#
loop_
_entity_poly.entity_id
_entity_poly.type
_entity_poly.pdbx_seq_one_letter_code
_entity_poly.pdbx_strand_id
1 'polypeptide(L)'
;MKGDWKLDLMVFYRISRELITTSNKLLTKICVIVRDPKFNLSTMKAFPALLIFCCTLIATAIEPVQAQEQDEQAVITVIEQLFDGMRASDSTMAGGAFTSDALMQTIVENEAGEVEIRTGKLEAFLNAVGSPKELIWDEKILDYVIKIDGKLATAWTPYEFYRGEEFSHCGVNAFQLINNDKGWQIFAIVDTRRTTNCPQ
;
A
#
# COMPACT_ATOMS: atom_id res chain seq x y z
N MET A 1 -1.10 -26.62 -2.32
CA MET A 1 -2.32 -25.97 -2.83
C MET A 1 -1.89 -24.75 -3.65
N LYS A 2 -1.92 -24.84 -4.99
CA LYS A 2 -1.58 -23.72 -5.89
C LYS A 2 -2.86 -22.91 -6.11
N GLY A 3 -2.95 -21.73 -5.50
CA GLY A 3 -4.01 -20.77 -5.80
C GLY A 3 -3.82 -20.22 -7.20
N ASP A 4 -4.87 -20.27 -8.02
CA ASP A 4 -4.83 -19.85 -9.41
C ASP A 4 -5.10 -18.34 -9.51
N TRP A 5 -4.08 -17.53 -9.20
CA TRP A 5 -4.10 -16.06 -9.25
C TRP A 5 -4.47 -15.50 -10.63
N LYS A 6 -4.41 -16.34 -11.67
CA LYS A 6 -4.83 -15.99 -13.04
C LYS A 6 -6.34 -15.83 -13.13
N LEU A 7 -7.11 -16.56 -12.32
CA LEU A 7 -8.56 -16.49 -12.30
C LEU A 7 -9.03 -15.15 -11.71
N ASP A 8 -8.40 -14.67 -10.64
CA ASP A 8 -8.75 -13.40 -9.99
C ASP A 8 -8.39 -12.19 -10.85
N LEU A 9 -7.24 -12.20 -11.53
CA LEU A 9 -6.88 -11.13 -12.47
C LEU A 9 -7.82 -11.10 -13.68
N MET A 10 -8.26 -12.26 -14.17
CA MET A 10 -9.25 -12.34 -15.26
C MET A 10 -10.64 -11.92 -14.81
N VAL A 11 -11.03 -12.18 -13.56
CA VAL A 11 -12.30 -11.70 -12.98
C VAL A 11 -12.27 -10.19 -12.81
N PHE A 12 -11.20 -9.61 -12.24
CA PHE A 12 -11.03 -8.16 -12.15
C PHE A 12 -10.98 -7.49 -13.53
N TYR A 13 -10.26 -8.06 -14.48
CA TYR A 13 -10.19 -7.54 -15.86
C TYR A 13 -11.53 -7.69 -16.60
N ARG A 14 -12.31 -8.74 -16.30
CA ARG A 14 -13.65 -8.93 -16.87
C ARG A 14 -14.67 -7.99 -16.25
N ILE A 15 -14.64 -7.76 -14.94
CA ILE A 15 -15.51 -6.80 -14.25
C ILE A 15 -15.16 -5.38 -14.70
N SER A 16 -13.88 -5.01 -14.79
CA SER A 16 -13.48 -3.70 -15.30
C SER A 16 -13.84 -3.53 -16.77
N ARG A 17 -13.66 -4.55 -17.62
CA ARG A 17 -14.14 -4.51 -19.01
C ARG A 17 -15.65 -4.50 -19.12
N GLU A 18 -16.40 -5.20 -18.29
CA GLU A 18 -17.87 -5.15 -18.32
C GLU A 18 -18.39 -3.80 -17.82
N LEU A 19 -17.76 -3.18 -16.82
CA LEU A 19 -18.06 -1.82 -16.36
C LEU A 19 -17.71 -0.77 -17.43
N ILE A 20 -16.53 -0.88 -18.06
CA ILE A 20 -16.10 0.02 -19.16
C ILE A 20 -16.97 -0.20 -20.40
N THR A 21 -17.34 -1.45 -20.73
CA THR A 21 -18.19 -1.77 -21.90
C THR A 21 -19.63 -1.36 -21.65
N THR A 22 -20.15 -1.51 -20.43
CA THR A 22 -21.49 -1.06 -20.05
C THR A 22 -21.54 0.47 -20.02
N SER A 23 -20.52 1.12 -19.45
CA SER A 23 -20.35 2.58 -19.49
C SER A 23 -20.23 3.09 -20.92
N ASN A 24 -19.40 2.49 -21.77
CA ASN A 24 -19.28 2.86 -23.18
C ASN A 24 -20.58 2.60 -23.95
N LYS A 25 -21.31 1.50 -23.71
CA LYS A 25 -22.62 1.26 -24.34
C LYS A 25 -23.68 2.25 -23.87
N LEU A 26 -23.66 2.64 -22.59
CA LEU A 26 -24.57 3.65 -22.03
C LEU A 26 -24.23 5.04 -22.59
N LEU A 27 -22.95 5.42 -22.58
CA LEU A 27 -22.44 6.67 -23.14
C LEU A 27 -22.70 6.75 -24.65
N THR A 28 -22.53 5.65 -25.41
CA THR A 28 -22.82 5.62 -26.85
C THR A 28 -24.32 5.76 -27.10
N LYS A 29 -25.18 5.10 -26.31
CA LYS A 29 -26.64 5.28 -26.39
C LYS A 29 -27.07 6.70 -26.01
N ILE A 30 -26.48 7.29 -24.96
CA ILE A 30 -26.72 8.67 -24.56
C ILE A 30 -26.25 9.63 -25.68
N CYS A 31 -25.09 9.40 -26.29
CA CYS A 31 -24.58 10.22 -27.40
C CYS A 31 -25.47 10.13 -28.65
N VAL A 32 -26.04 8.96 -28.94
CA VAL A 32 -27.01 8.76 -30.04
C VAL A 32 -28.32 9.50 -29.76
N ILE A 33 -28.82 9.43 -28.52
CA ILE A 33 -30.04 10.14 -28.09
C ILE A 33 -29.84 11.67 -28.15
N VAL A 34 -28.69 12.18 -27.73
CA VAL A 34 -28.36 13.62 -27.76
C VAL A 34 -28.07 14.15 -29.19
N ARG A 35 -27.82 13.26 -30.17
CA ARG A 35 -27.58 13.61 -31.59
C ARG A 35 -28.83 13.51 -32.48
N ASP A 36 -29.96 13.06 -31.97
CA ASP A 36 -31.20 13.02 -32.75
C ASP A 36 -31.75 14.45 -32.94
N PRO A 37 -31.95 14.94 -34.19
CA PRO A 37 -32.41 16.32 -34.44
C PRO A 37 -33.83 16.61 -33.92
N LYS A 38 -34.59 15.58 -33.50
CA LYS A 38 -35.88 15.73 -32.81
C LYS A 38 -35.75 15.75 -31.28
N PHE A 39 -34.58 15.47 -30.74
CA PHE A 39 -34.32 15.44 -29.30
C PHE A 39 -34.02 16.86 -28.79
N ASN A 40 -35.09 17.60 -28.46
CA ASN A 40 -34.95 18.94 -27.90
C ASN A 40 -34.94 18.88 -26.36
N LEU A 41 -33.73 18.95 -25.83
CA LEU A 41 -33.42 18.93 -24.41
C LEU A 41 -34.21 19.95 -23.57
N SER A 42 -34.59 21.10 -24.15
CA SER A 42 -35.32 22.17 -23.44
C SER A 42 -36.83 21.91 -23.29
N THR A 43 -37.38 20.92 -24.00
CA THR A 43 -38.83 20.63 -24.01
C THR A 43 -39.26 19.56 -23.02
N MET A 44 -38.31 18.81 -22.45
CA MET A 44 -38.58 17.83 -21.40
C MET A 44 -38.70 18.54 -20.06
N LYS A 45 -39.92 18.62 -19.50
CA LYS A 45 -40.18 19.20 -18.17
C LYS A 45 -39.35 18.55 -17.03
N ALA A 46 -38.86 17.32 -17.25
CA ALA A 46 -38.02 16.57 -16.32
C ALA A 46 -36.50 16.78 -16.53
N PHE A 47 -36.09 17.57 -17.54
CA PHE A 47 -34.67 17.76 -17.89
C PHE A 47 -33.81 18.40 -16.77
N PRO A 48 -34.25 19.48 -16.09
CA PRO A 48 -33.49 20.00 -14.95
C PRO A 48 -33.43 19.00 -13.79
N ALA A 49 -34.48 18.20 -13.57
CA ALA A 49 -34.49 17.17 -12.53
C ALA A 49 -33.54 16.00 -12.85
N LEU A 50 -33.43 15.60 -14.12
CA LEU A 50 -32.49 14.56 -14.56
C LEU A 50 -31.03 15.03 -14.49
N LEU A 51 -30.75 16.30 -14.83
CA LEU A 51 -29.43 16.91 -14.65
C LEU A 51 -29.05 17.00 -13.17
N ILE A 52 -29.97 17.45 -12.31
CA ILE A 52 -29.73 17.50 -10.85
C ILE A 52 -29.49 16.11 -10.30
N PHE A 53 -30.26 15.09 -10.70
CA PHE A 53 -30.08 13.70 -10.28
C PHE A 53 -28.74 13.10 -10.76
N CYS A 54 -28.32 13.44 -11.97
CA CYS A 54 -27.03 12.99 -12.50
C CYS A 54 -25.86 13.69 -11.80
N CYS A 55 -25.99 15.00 -11.49
CA CYS A 55 -24.99 15.75 -10.73
C CYS A 55 -24.89 15.27 -9.28
N THR A 56 -26.00 14.92 -8.61
CA THR A 56 -25.97 14.39 -7.25
C THR A 56 -25.38 12.98 -7.19
N LEU A 57 -25.64 12.12 -8.18
CA LEU A 57 -25.01 10.78 -8.25
C LEU A 57 -23.48 10.87 -8.42
N ILE A 58 -22.99 11.81 -9.25
CA ILE A 58 -21.55 12.02 -9.45
C ILE A 58 -20.89 12.54 -8.17
N ALA A 59 -21.54 13.45 -7.43
CA ALA A 59 -20.98 14.01 -6.20
C ALA A 59 -20.76 12.96 -5.09
N THR A 60 -21.62 11.94 -4.99
CA THR A 60 -21.50 10.89 -3.95
C THR A 60 -20.41 9.84 -4.22
N ALA A 61 -19.89 9.76 -5.44
CA ALA A 61 -18.89 8.75 -5.81
C ALA A 61 -17.44 9.19 -5.55
N ILE A 62 -17.22 10.44 -5.13
CA ILE A 62 -15.88 11.04 -5.00
C ILE A 62 -15.25 10.78 -3.62
N GLU A 63 -16.06 10.52 -2.58
CA GLU A 63 -15.57 10.35 -1.21
C GLU A 63 -14.62 9.14 -0.97
N PRO A 64 -14.85 7.92 -1.51
CA PRO A 64 -14.02 6.78 -1.15
C PRO A 64 -12.60 6.85 -1.72
N VAL A 65 -12.40 7.56 -2.84
CA VAL A 65 -11.07 7.65 -3.50
C VAL A 65 -10.13 8.55 -2.69
N GLN A 66 -10.62 9.68 -2.18
CA GLN A 66 -9.80 10.63 -1.42
C GLN A 66 -9.42 10.06 -0.04
N ALA A 67 -10.31 9.30 0.59
CA ALA A 67 -10.01 8.64 1.86
C ALA A 67 -8.90 7.58 1.72
N GLN A 68 -8.93 6.81 0.63
CA GLN A 68 -7.91 5.80 0.36
C GLN A 68 -6.52 6.41 0.12
N GLU A 69 -6.42 7.49 -0.67
CA GLU A 69 -5.15 8.20 -0.92
C GLU A 69 -4.56 8.77 0.39
N GLN A 70 -5.41 9.29 1.27
CA GLN A 70 -4.99 9.78 2.57
C GLN A 70 -4.47 8.65 3.48
N ASP A 71 -5.14 7.50 3.49
CA ASP A 71 -4.71 6.35 4.28
C ASP A 71 -3.41 5.71 3.72
N GLU A 72 -3.25 5.63 2.41
CA GLU A 72 -2.00 5.19 1.78
C GLU A 72 -0.83 6.09 2.19
N GLN A 73 -1.01 7.41 2.16
CA GLN A 73 0.00 8.35 2.61
C GLN A 73 0.30 8.20 4.12
N ALA A 74 -0.72 7.96 4.95
CA ALA A 74 -0.52 7.74 6.38
C ALA A 74 0.26 6.44 6.67
N VAL A 75 0.01 5.37 5.91
CA VAL A 75 0.79 4.13 5.96
C VAL A 75 2.24 4.38 5.59
N ILE A 76 2.51 5.13 4.51
CA ILE A 76 3.87 5.51 4.10
C ILE A 76 4.56 6.27 5.23
N THR A 77 3.90 7.27 5.83
CA THR A 77 4.49 8.07 6.92
C THR A 77 4.87 7.22 8.14
N VAL A 78 4.09 6.19 8.48
CA VAL A 78 4.46 5.26 9.58
C VAL A 78 5.71 4.46 9.23
N ILE A 79 5.82 3.99 7.99
CA ILE A 79 6.99 3.25 7.50
C ILE A 79 8.22 4.16 7.44
N GLU A 80 8.07 5.40 6.98
CA GLU A 80 9.13 6.42 6.99
C GLU A 80 9.60 6.71 8.43
N GLN A 81 8.68 6.89 9.38
CA GLN A 81 9.03 7.12 10.80
C GLN A 81 9.94 6.00 11.36
N LEU A 82 9.70 4.74 10.99
CA LEU A 82 10.57 3.63 11.38
C LEU A 82 12.00 3.83 10.88
N PHE A 83 12.18 4.08 9.58
CA PHE A 83 13.50 4.22 8.98
C PHE A 83 14.19 5.53 9.37
N ASP A 84 13.43 6.59 9.58
CA ASP A 84 13.89 7.85 10.14
C ASP A 84 14.46 7.66 11.55
N GLY A 85 13.76 6.91 12.40
CA GLY A 85 14.25 6.51 13.71
C GLY A 85 15.53 5.67 13.63
N MET A 86 15.63 4.76 12.66
CA MET A 86 16.86 3.98 12.43
C MET A 86 18.05 4.87 12.06
N ARG A 87 17.88 5.80 11.11
CA ARG A 87 18.92 6.74 10.68
C ARG A 87 19.33 7.68 11.81
N ALA A 88 18.38 8.12 12.62
CA ALA A 88 18.62 8.98 13.78
C ALA A 88 19.21 8.23 14.99
N SER A 89 19.29 6.89 14.95
CA SER A 89 19.55 6.06 16.13
C SER A 89 18.58 6.37 17.30
N ASP A 90 17.34 6.74 16.97
CA ASP A 90 16.27 7.05 17.92
C ASP A 90 15.31 5.85 18.01
N SER A 91 15.53 5.02 19.02
CA SER A 91 14.68 3.85 19.28
C SER A 91 13.27 4.22 19.74
N THR A 92 13.06 5.43 20.27
CA THR A 92 11.73 5.91 20.66
C THR A 92 10.91 6.27 19.43
N MET A 93 11.53 6.99 18.48
CA MET A 93 10.92 7.31 17.19
C MET A 93 10.57 6.03 16.40
N ALA A 94 11.54 5.12 16.26
CA ALA A 94 11.33 3.84 15.58
C ALA A 94 10.25 2.99 16.28
N GLY A 95 10.29 2.92 17.62
CA GLY A 95 9.31 2.19 18.42
C GLY A 95 7.90 2.74 18.31
N GLY A 96 7.75 4.05 18.09
CA GLY A 96 6.45 4.70 17.90
C GLY A 96 5.68 4.23 16.66
N ALA A 97 6.36 3.63 15.68
CA ALA A 97 5.74 3.08 14.47
C ALA A 97 5.05 1.72 14.71
N PHE A 98 5.34 1.03 15.82
CA PHE A 98 4.88 -0.33 16.07
C PHE A 98 3.76 -0.44 17.11
N THR A 99 2.98 -1.53 17.03
CA THR A 99 2.24 -2.04 18.19
C THR A 99 3.22 -2.66 19.20
N SER A 100 2.83 -2.71 20.47
CA SER A 100 3.69 -3.22 21.55
C SER A 100 4.09 -4.70 21.41
N ASP A 101 3.30 -5.47 20.64
CA ASP A 101 3.42 -6.90 20.42
C ASP A 101 3.79 -7.26 18.98
N ALA A 102 4.34 -6.30 18.21
CA ALA A 102 4.59 -6.48 16.80
C ALA A 102 5.48 -7.70 16.50
N LEU A 103 5.08 -8.48 15.51
CA LEU A 103 5.83 -9.63 15.01
C LEU A 103 6.95 -9.18 14.08
N MET A 104 8.17 -9.69 14.30
CA MET A 104 9.31 -9.44 13.41
C MET A 104 9.89 -10.76 12.94
N GLN A 105 9.95 -10.97 11.63
CA GLN A 105 10.55 -12.16 11.05
C GLN A 105 11.40 -11.84 9.83
N THR A 106 12.42 -12.63 9.59
CA THR A 106 13.25 -12.54 8.40
C THR A 106 13.31 -13.90 7.73
N ILE A 107 13.05 -13.94 6.43
CA ILE A 107 13.30 -15.10 5.58
C ILE A 107 14.73 -14.96 5.04
N VAL A 108 15.59 -15.92 5.37
CA VAL A 108 16.99 -15.94 4.94
C VAL A 108 17.39 -17.32 4.44
N GLU A 109 18.42 -17.34 3.60
CA GLU A 109 19.12 -18.56 3.22
C GLU A 109 20.34 -18.72 4.14
N ASN A 110 20.52 -19.91 4.74
CA ASN A 110 21.68 -20.21 5.57
C ASN A 110 22.91 -20.57 4.72
N GLU A 111 24.06 -20.80 5.35
CA GLU A 111 25.30 -21.16 4.64
C GLU A 111 25.22 -22.47 3.85
N ALA A 112 24.27 -23.35 4.20
CA ALA A 112 24.00 -24.61 3.51
C ALA A 112 23.03 -24.45 2.33
N GLY A 113 22.51 -23.24 2.07
CA GLY A 113 21.54 -22.98 1.01
C GLY A 113 20.09 -23.28 1.40
N GLU A 114 19.81 -23.52 2.68
CA GLU A 114 18.47 -23.83 3.17
C GLU A 114 17.72 -22.55 3.56
N VAL A 115 16.45 -22.46 3.17
CA VAL A 115 15.59 -21.32 3.51
C VAL A 115 14.97 -21.52 4.89
N GLU A 116 15.20 -20.56 5.78
CA GLU A 116 14.68 -20.56 7.14
C GLU A 116 13.97 -19.25 7.51
N ILE A 117 13.12 -19.31 8.53
CA ILE A 117 12.50 -18.13 9.14
C ILE A 117 13.20 -17.85 10.47
N ARG A 118 13.78 -16.66 10.60
CA ARG A 118 14.33 -16.15 11.86
C ARG A 118 13.32 -15.20 12.50
N THR A 119 12.88 -15.50 13.72
CA THR A 119 11.96 -14.65 14.48
C THR A 119 12.76 -13.77 15.45
N GLY A 120 12.58 -12.45 15.34
CA GLY A 120 13.17 -11.46 16.24
C GLY A 120 12.16 -10.93 17.27
N LYS A 121 12.67 -10.30 18.33
CA LYS A 121 11.86 -9.54 19.29
C LYS A 121 11.95 -8.05 18.98
N LEU A 122 10.82 -7.34 18.99
CA LEU A 122 10.77 -5.89 18.80
C LEU A 122 11.70 -5.15 19.77
N GLU A 123 11.69 -5.51 21.05
CA GLU A 123 12.59 -4.91 22.06
C GLU A 123 14.07 -5.04 21.69
N ALA A 124 14.50 -6.21 21.21
CA ALA A 124 15.88 -6.44 20.81
C ALA A 124 16.26 -5.61 19.59
N PHE A 125 15.34 -5.46 18.63
CA PHE A 125 15.51 -4.58 17.48
C PHE A 125 15.64 -3.11 17.93
N LEU A 126 14.73 -2.60 18.76
CA LEU A 126 14.77 -1.22 19.25
C LEU A 126 16.03 -0.94 20.08
N ASN A 127 16.48 -1.90 20.90
CA ASN A 127 17.74 -1.79 21.61
C ASN A 127 18.93 -1.69 20.64
N ALA A 128 18.92 -2.47 19.55
CA ALA A 128 19.96 -2.38 18.51
C ALA A 128 19.92 -1.05 17.76
N VAL A 129 18.73 -0.49 17.48
CA VAL A 129 18.57 0.84 16.87
C VAL A 129 19.18 1.93 17.74
N GLY A 130 18.83 1.97 19.04
CA GLY A 130 19.28 3.00 19.97
C GLY A 130 20.71 2.82 20.51
N SER A 131 21.38 1.70 20.19
CA SER A 131 22.75 1.44 20.64
C SER A 131 23.74 2.35 19.90
N PRO A 132 24.78 2.88 20.60
CA PRO A 132 25.84 3.64 19.96
C PRO A 132 26.46 2.85 18.81
N LYS A 133 26.58 3.49 17.66
CA LYS A 133 27.11 2.90 16.43
C LYS A 133 27.98 3.93 15.70
N GLU A 134 29.07 3.46 15.09
CA GLU A 134 29.99 4.32 14.33
C GLU A 134 29.39 4.74 12.99
N LEU A 135 28.60 3.85 12.37
CA LEU A 135 27.99 4.04 11.07
C LEU A 135 26.48 4.12 11.19
N ILE A 136 25.90 5.09 10.48
CA ILE A 136 24.44 5.26 10.35
C ILE A 136 23.87 4.03 9.65
N TRP A 137 22.76 3.50 10.15
CA TRP A 137 21.99 2.48 9.46
C TRP A 137 20.94 3.18 8.60
N ASP A 138 21.00 2.95 7.30
CA ASP A 138 20.12 3.60 6.33
C ASP A 138 19.51 2.55 5.42
N GLU A 139 18.23 2.26 5.66
CA GLU A 139 17.43 1.38 4.82
C GLU A 139 16.60 2.24 3.86
N LYS A 140 17.00 2.24 2.59
CA LYS A 140 16.40 3.05 1.54
C LYS A 140 15.31 2.26 0.85
N ILE A 141 14.07 2.72 1.00
CA ILE A 141 12.92 2.14 0.31
C ILE A 141 12.92 2.57 -1.15
N LEU A 142 12.71 1.61 -2.05
CA LEU A 142 12.73 1.81 -3.50
C LEU A 142 11.33 2.04 -4.09
N ASP A 143 10.32 1.39 -3.51
CA ASP A 143 8.93 1.46 -3.98
C ASP A 143 7.95 1.10 -2.85
N TYR A 144 6.68 1.48 -3.02
CA TYR A 144 5.57 1.15 -2.13
C TYR A 144 4.40 0.55 -2.93
N VAL A 145 4.09 -0.73 -2.70
CA VAL A 145 2.84 -1.34 -3.15
C VAL A 145 1.94 -1.55 -1.93
N ILE A 146 0.90 -0.72 -1.81
CA ILE A 146 0.01 -0.69 -0.64
C ILE A 146 -1.39 -1.21 -1.02
N LYS A 147 -1.98 -1.99 -0.12
CA LYS A 147 -3.39 -2.39 -0.19
C LYS A 147 -4.05 -2.16 1.16
N ILE A 148 -5.24 -1.56 1.13
CA ILE A 148 -5.99 -1.20 2.33
C ILE A 148 -7.39 -1.82 2.26
N ASP A 149 -7.81 -2.43 3.37
CA ASP A 149 -9.17 -2.90 3.61
C ASP A 149 -9.63 -2.40 4.99
N GLY A 150 -10.32 -1.27 4.99
CA GLY A 150 -10.77 -0.59 6.20
C GLY A 150 -9.61 -0.29 7.15
N LYS A 151 -9.52 -1.03 8.26
CA LYS A 151 -8.51 -0.82 9.32
C LYS A 151 -7.24 -1.65 9.15
N LEU A 152 -7.12 -2.41 8.07
CA LEU A 152 -5.95 -3.24 7.76
C LEU A 152 -5.24 -2.68 6.52
N ALA A 153 -3.92 -2.56 6.59
CA ALA A 153 -3.09 -2.28 5.44
C ALA A 153 -1.95 -3.30 5.31
N THR A 154 -1.60 -3.62 4.07
CA THR A 154 -0.39 -4.36 3.71
C THR A 154 0.47 -3.48 2.82
N ALA A 155 1.76 -3.39 3.12
CA ALA A 155 2.73 -2.71 2.26
C ALA A 155 3.87 -3.65 1.87
N TRP A 156 4.17 -3.73 0.58
CA TRP A 156 5.31 -4.45 0.03
C TRP A 156 6.34 -3.43 -0.44
N THR A 157 7.51 -3.39 0.21
CA THR A 157 8.51 -2.34 0.00
C THR A 157 9.90 -2.93 -0.25
N PRO A 158 10.36 -2.96 -1.51
CA PRO A 158 11.75 -3.30 -1.82
C PRO A 158 12.71 -2.28 -1.23
N TYR A 159 13.89 -2.73 -0.78
CA TYR A 159 14.85 -1.87 -0.11
C TYR A 159 16.31 -2.22 -0.41
N GLU A 160 17.18 -1.24 -0.17
CA GLU A 160 18.62 -1.40 -0.02
C GLU A 160 19.07 -0.91 1.35
N PHE A 161 19.93 -1.67 2.03
CA PHE A 161 20.44 -1.35 3.35
C PHE A 161 21.92 -0.96 3.30
N TYR A 162 22.23 0.17 3.91
CA TYR A 162 23.56 0.75 3.99
C TYR A 162 24.02 0.94 5.43
N ARG A 163 25.35 0.83 5.63
CA ARG A 163 26.04 1.23 6.87
C ARG A 163 26.96 2.38 6.52
N GLY A 164 26.55 3.61 6.86
CA GLY A 164 27.15 4.81 6.29
C GLY A 164 26.94 4.81 4.77
N GLU A 165 28.02 4.82 4.01
CA GLU A 165 27.97 4.78 2.54
C GLU A 165 28.15 3.35 1.97
N GLU A 166 28.46 2.36 2.82
CA GLU A 166 28.73 0.99 2.40
C GLU A 166 27.42 0.19 2.24
N PHE A 167 27.16 -0.31 1.04
CA PHE A 167 26.07 -1.26 0.79
C PHE A 167 26.29 -2.54 1.59
N SER A 168 25.26 -2.99 2.30
CA SER A 168 25.32 -4.22 3.09
C SER A 168 24.50 -5.35 2.47
N HIS A 169 23.21 -5.10 2.22
CA HIS A 169 22.28 -6.09 1.69
C HIS A 169 21.04 -5.39 1.14
N CYS A 170 20.20 -6.14 0.46
CA CYS A 170 18.93 -5.69 -0.09
C CYS A 170 17.85 -6.74 0.15
N GLY A 171 16.61 -6.35 -0.08
CA GLY A 171 15.49 -7.18 0.29
C GLY A 171 14.15 -6.58 -0.06
N VAL A 172 13.13 -7.22 0.49
CA VAL A 172 11.77 -6.69 0.47
C VAL A 172 11.20 -6.85 1.86
N ASN A 173 10.58 -5.79 2.37
CA ASN A 173 9.73 -5.84 3.54
C ASN A 173 8.28 -6.10 3.13
N ALA A 174 7.60 -6.93 3.90
CA ALA A 174 6.16 -7.13 3.87
C ALA A 174 5.60 -6.67 5.22
N PHE A 175 5.07 -5.45 5.25
CA PHE A 175 4.44 -4.87 6.42
C PHE A 175 2.96 -5.23 6.51
N GLN A 176 2.50 -5.42 7.74
CA GLN A 176 1.09 -5.44 8.10
C GLN A 176 0.83 -4.33 9.12
N LEU A 177 -0.12 -3.46 8.82
CA LEU A 177 -0.47 -2.32 9.66
C LEU A 177 -1.94 -2.36 10.06
N ILE A 178 -2.22 -1.84 11.26
CA ILE A 178 -3.55 -1.69 11.82
C ILE A 178 -3.85 -0.21 12.07
N ASN A 179 -5.06 0.24 11.73
CA ASN A 179 -5.57 1.55 12.10
C ASN A 179 -6.48 1.43 13.33
N ASN A 180 -6.00 1.90 14.48
CA ASN A 180 -6.75 1.91 15.73
C ASN A 180 -6.92 3.36 16.23
N ASP A 181 -7.38 3.55 17.48
CA ASP A 181 -7.61 4.89 18.04
C ASP A 181 -6.34 5.75 18.16
N LYS A 182 -5.14 5.16 17.98
CA LYS A 182 -3.83 5.82 17.95
C LYS A 182 -3.35 6.10 16.52
N GLY A 183 -4.13 5.75 15.50
CA GLY A 183 -3.76 5.82 14.10
C GLY A 183 -3.16 4.51 13.57
N TRP A 184 -2.51 4.60 12.41
CA TRP A 184 -1.82 3.49 11.76
C TRP A 184 -0.57 3.07 12.56
N GLN A 185 -0.40 1.76 12.78
CA GLN A 185 0.77 1.18 13.44
C GLN A 185 1.12 -0.17 12.81
N ILE A 186 2.42 -0.50 12.74
CA ILE A 186 2.92 -1.79 12.26
C ILE A 186 2.72 -2.85 13.35
N PHE A 187 1.98 -3.91 13.06
CA PHE A 187 1.83 -5.06 13.96
C PHE A 187 2.58 -6.30 13.47
N ALA A 188 3.02 -6.33 12.21
CA ALA A 188 3.94 -7.35 11.72
C ALA A 188 4.82 -6.82 10.59
N ILE A 189 6.08 -7.28 10.58
CA ILE A 189 7.01 -7.12 9.46
C ILE A 189 7.69 -8.46 9.19
N VAL A 190 7.68 -8.87 7.92
CA VAL A 190 8.50 -9.97 7.42
C VAL A 190 9.40 -9.44 6.33
N ASP A 191 10.71 -9.63 6.47
CA ASP A 191 11.67 -9.18 5.46
C ASP A 191 12.45 -10.34 4.82
N THR A 192 12.93 -10.14 3.59
CA THR A 192 13.93 -11.03 2.98
C THR A 192 15.27 -10.32 2.95
N ARG A 193 16.39 -11.07 3.06
CA ARG A 193 17.75 -10.49 2.98
C ARG A 193 18.64 -11.25 2.02
N ARG A 194 19.35 -10.53 1.17
CA ARG A 194 20.34 -11.06 0.23
C ARG A 194 21.36 -10.00 -0.15
N THR A 195 22.55 -10.44 -0.57
CA THR A 195 23.65 -9.54 -0.99
C THR A 195 23.76 -9.40 -2.52
N THR A 196 23.05 -10.24 -3.27
CA THR A 196 23.01 -10.24 -4.74
C THR A 196 21.57 -10.41 -5.21
N ASN A 197 21.30 -10.16 -6.50
CA ASN A 197 19.96 -10.25 -7.09
C ASN A 197 18.93 -9.40 -6.34
N CYS A 198 19.30 -8.14 -6.08
CA CYS A 198 18.43 -7.18 -5.44
C CYS A 198 17.15 -6.94 -6.28
N PRO A 199 16.01 -6.72 -5.62
CA PRO A 199 14.82 -6.27 -6.32
C PRO A 199 15.11 -4.97 -7.07
N GLN A 200 14.52 -4.82 -8.25
CA GLN A 200 14.58 -3.60 -9.06
C GLN A 200 13.20 -2.94 -9.10
#